data_AF-A0A7R6XPX0-F1
#
_entry.id   AF-A0A7R6XPX0-F1
#
_cell.length_a   1.000
_cell.length_b   1.000
_cell.length_c   1.000
_cell.angle_alpha   90.00
_cell.angle_beta   90.00
_cell.angle_gamma   90.00
#
_symmetry.space_group_name_H-M   'P 1'
#
loop_
_entity.id
_entity.type
_entity.pdbx_description
1 polymer ?
#
loop_
_entity_poly.entity_id
_entity_poly.type
_entity_poly.pdbx_seq_one_letter_code
_entity_poly.pdbx_strand_id
1 'polypeptide(L)'
;MANENWPVYGEITGPVVMIGFGSIGRGTLPLIERHFKFDKSRMTVIDPRDTDRKLLDERGITFMQDAVTKKNYKKLLTPLLTNGGGQGFCVNLSVDTSSLELMKLCRKLGVLYVDTVVEPWLGFYFDDKADNAARTNYALRESVREEIAKNPGGTTAISCCGANPGMVSWFVKQALVNLATDLGLEFAEPAATDREGWAKLMKKAGVKGIHIAERDTQRTKKPKPMDVFWNTWSVEGFVSEGMQPAELGWGTHETWMPKNAKKHKNGSQAAIYLEQPGANTRVRSWCPTPGAQYGFLVTHNEAISIADFFTLRGKKGKVHYRPTCHYAYHPCNDAVLSLHEMFGDSGKAQPVHHVLDENELVDGIDELGVLLYGHDKNAYWYGSQLSLAEARKLAPYQNATGMQVTSAVLAGMVWALENPQAGIVEADEMDYRRCLEVQFPYLGPVKGYYTDWTPLDNRPGLFPEDLDKNDPWQFRNILVR
;
A
#
# COMPACT_ATOMS: atom_id res chain seq x y z
N MET A 1 -5.48 -15.31 -24.46
CA MET A 1 -6.82 -14.87 -24.88
C MET A 1 -6.65 -13.76 -25.91
N ALA A 2 -7.10 -13.98 -27.14
CA ALA A 2 -6.72 -13.15 -28.30
C ALA A 2 -7.81 -12.15 -28.74
N ASN A 3 -8.86 -11.90 -27.94
CA ASN A 3 -10.02 -11.10 -28.35
C ASN A 3 -10.66 -10.27 -27.21
N GLU A 4 -9.86 -9.65 -26.34
CA GLU A 4 -10.35 -8.55 -25.49
C GLU A 4 -9.67 -7.26 -25.94
N ASN A 5 -10.46 -6.30 -26.44
CA ASN A 5 -9.97 -4.98 -26.81
C ASN A 5 -9.69 -4.17 -25.54
N TRP A 6 -8.48 -4.33 -24.97
CA TRP A 6 -8.02 -3.53 -23.84
C TRP A 6 -7.78 -2.07 -24.29
N PRO A 7 -8.21 -1.07 -23.49
CA PRO A 7 -8.00 0.33 -23.85
C PRO A 7 -6.52 0.70 -23.83
N VAL A 8 -6.09 1.53 -24.77
CA VAL A 8 -4.79 2.21 -24.69
C VAL A 8 -5.04 3.60 -24.13
N TYR A 9 -4.56 3.89 -22.93
CA TYR A 9 -4.89 5.11 -22.19
C TYR A 9 -4.05 6.32 -22.59
N GLY A 10 -2.84 6.10 -23.14
CA GLY A 10 -1.97 7.21 -23.52
C GLY A 10 -0.70 6.76 -24.23
N GLU A 11 0.12 7.75 -24.60
CA GLU A 11 1.43 7.55 -25.19
C GLU A 11 2.52 8.10 -24.26
N ILE A 12 3.51 7.28 -23.92
CA ILE A 12 4.71 7.70 -23.23
C ILE A 12 5.72 8.10 -24.31
N THR A 13 5.93 9.41 -24.44
CA THR A 13 6.74 9.98 -25.54
C THR A 13 8.23 9.91 -25.28
N GLY A 14 8.67 9.78 -24.02
CA GLY A 14 10.06 9.63 -23.59
C GLY A 14 10.44 8.20 -23.20
N PRO A 15 11.58 8.02 -22.50
CA PRO A 15 12.03 6.72 -22.03
C PRO A 15 11.18 6.18 -20.87
N VAL A 16 11.05 4.86 -20.80
CA VAL A 16 10.43 4.15 -19.66
C VAL A 16 11.55 3.46 -18.88
N VAL A 17 11.82 3.92 -17.65
CA VAL A 17 12.86 3.32 -16.80
C VAL A 17 12.20 2.62 -15.63
N MET A 18 12.26 1.30 -15.61
CA MET A 18 11.76 0.49 -14.49
C MET A 18 12.93 0.11 -13.57
N ILE A 19 12.80 0.38 -12.28
CA ILE A 19 13.79 0.04 -11.26
C ILE A 19 13.20 -1.09 -10.42
N GLY A 20 13.85 -2.25 -10.39
CA GLY A 20 13.33 -3.48 -9.79
C GLY A 20 12.52 -4.31 -10.77
N PHE A 21 12.83 -5.61 -10.83
CA PHE A 21 12.16 -6.60 -11.68
C PHE A 21 11.78 -7.87 -10.91
N GLY A 22 11.39 -7.70 -9.64
CA GLY A 22 10.78 -8.75 -8.81
C GLY A 22 9.33 -9.05 -9.20
N SER A 23 8.52 -9.58 -8.27
CA SER A 23 7.12 -9.96 -8.55
C SER A 23 6.29 -8.82 -9.16
N ILE A 24 6.40 -7.61 -8.62
CA ILE A 24 5.62 -6.45 -9.08
C ILE A 24 6.16 -5.92 -10.42
N GLY A 25 7.48 -5.86 -10.63
CA GLY A 25 8.06 -5.48 -11.91
C GLY A 25 7.64 -6.40 -13.06
N ARG A 26 7.71 -7.73 -12.82
CA ARG A 26 7.27 -8.75 -13.77
C ARG A 26 5.78 -8.64 -14.11
N GLY A 27 4.94 -8.38 -13.10
CA GLY A 27 3.50 -8.23 -13.30
C GLY A 27 3.09 -6.88 -13.91
N THR A 28 3.86 -5.81 -13.71
CA THR A 28 3.58 -4.46 -14.25
C THR A 28 3.95 -4.36 -15.73
N LEU A 29 5.07 -4.97 -16.14
CA LEU A 29 5.53 -4.95 -17.53
C LEU A 29 4.42 -5.28 -18.57
N PRO A 30 3.68 -6.41 -18.47
CA PRO A 30 2.64 -6.72 -19.44
C PRO A 30 1.46 -5.74 -19.41
N LEU A 31 1.21 -5.06 -18.29
CA LEU A 31 0.17 -4.03 -18.20
C LEU A 31 0.62 -2.73 -18.91
N ILE A 32 1.90 -2.34 -18.76
CA ILE A 32 2.46 -1.21 -19.50
C ILE A 32 2.40 -1.48 -21.01
N GLU A 33 2.87 -2.65 -21.47
CA GLU A 33 2.83 -3.06 -22.89
C GLU A 33 1.41 -3.09 -23.46
N ARG A 34 0.42 -3.42 -22.64
CA ARG A 34 -0.98 -3.51 -23.04
C ARG A 34 -1.65 -2.14 -23.16
N HIS A 35 -1.34 -1.21 -22.25
CA HIS A 35 -2.15 -0.01 -22.04
C HIS A 35 -1.51 1.31 -22.49
N PHE A 36 -0.22 1.31 -22.82
CA PHE A 36 0.48 2.49 -23.31
C PHE A 36 1.12 2.25 -24.67
N LYS A 37 1.08 3.28 -25.52
CA LYS A 37 1.99 3.37 -26.66
C LYS A 37 3.32 3.88 -26.16
N PHE A 38 4.41 3.19 -26.47
CA PHE A 38 5.76 3.65 -26.23
C PHE A 38 6.73 2.90 -27.13
N ASP A 39 7.92 3.46 -27.31
CA ASP A 39 9.01 2.84 -28.03
C ASP A 39 9.76 1.88 -27.11
N LYS A 40 9.60 0.56 -27.31
CA LYS A 40 10.26 -0.47 -26.50
C LYS A 40 11.78 -0.36 -26.50
N SER A 41 12.39 0.19 -27.55
CA SER A 41 13.85 0.40 -27.60
C SER A 41 14.34 1.46 -26.59
N ARG A 42 13.41 2.27 -26.06
CA ARG A 42 13.64 3.27 -25.00
C ARG A 42 13.14 2.82 -23.63
N MET A 43 12.77 1.53 -23.49
CA MET A 43 12.51 0.93 -22.18
C MET A 43 13.79 0.27 -21.64
N THR A 44 14.11 0.59 -20.38
CA THR A 44 15.21 0.00 -19.65
C THR A 44 14.72 -0.50 -18.30
N VAL A 45 15.07 -1.74 -17.96
CA VAL A 45 14.84 -2.33 -16.63
C VAL A 45 16.17 -2.47 -15.91
N ILE A 46 16.23 -2.07 -14.64
CA ILE A 46 17.43 -2.10 -13.80
C ILE A 46 17.14 -2.99 -12.58
N ASP A 47 17.87 -4.09 -12.44
CA ASP A 47 17.81 -4.97 -11.25
C ASP A 47 19.17 -5.67 -11.06
N PRO A 48 19.69 -5.83 -9.83
CA PRO A 48 20.93 -6.57 -9.61
C PRO A 48 20.83 -8.07 -9.93
N ARG A 49 19.61 -8.64 -9.92
CA ARG A 49 19.34 -10.05 -10.20
C ARG A 49 18.80 -10.21 -11.63
N ASP A 50 19.37 -11.16 -12.37
CA ASP A 50 18.99 -11.47 -13.75
C ASP A 50 18.03 -12.68 -13.86
N THR A 51 17.47 -13.16 -12.75
CA THR A 51 16.62 -14.37 -12.65
C THR A 51 15.53 -14.43 -13.74
N ASP A 52 14.88 -13.31 -14.02
CA ASP A 52 13.77 -13.20 -14.98
C ASP A 52 14.14 -12.41 -16.24
N ARG A 53 15.43 -12.16 -16.48
CA ARG A 53 15.94 -11.39 -17.64
C ARG A 53 15.39 -11.88 -18.98
N LYS A 54 15.18 -13.19 -19.14
CA LYS A 54 14.61 -13.80 -20.36
C LYS A 54 13.30 -13.12 -20.81
N LEU A 55 12.47 -12.65 -19.86
CA LEU A 55 11.22 -11.96 -20.17
C LEU A 55 11.47 -10.64 -20.92
N LEU A 56 12.60 -9.99 -20.66
CA LEU A 56 13.00 -8.74 -21.29
C LEU A 56 13.68 -8.98 -22.64
N ASP A 57 14.58 -9.96 -22.70
CA ASP A 57 15.31 -10.32 -23.92
C ASP A 57 14.34 -10.74 -25.05
N GLU A 58 13.29 -11.52 -24.73
CA GLU A 58 12.22 -11.91 -25.68
C GLU A 58 11.45 -10.72 -26.28
N ARG A 59 11.46 -9.57 -25.59
CA ARG A 59 10.79 -8.32 -26.00
C ARG A 59 11.73 -7.32 -26.63
N GLY A 60 13.05 -7.58 -26.64
CA GLY A 60 14.08 -6.63 -27.03
C GLY A 60 14.17 -5.42 -26.09
N ILE A 61 13.78 -5.59 -24.81
CA ILE A 61 13.87 -4.53 -23.79
C ILE A 61 15.25 -4.58 -23.14
N THR A 62 15.86 -3.41 -22.93
CA THR A 62 17.20 -3.33 -22.33
C THR A 62 17.14 -3.73 -20.85
N PHE A 63 17.98 -4.69 -20.45
CA PHE A 63 18.21 -5.03 -19.05
C PHE A 63 19.60 -4.56 -18.60
N MET A 64 19.63 -3.84 -17.49
CA MET A 64 20.85 -3.37 -16.85
C MET A 64 21.01 -4.06 -15.50
N GLN A 65 21.94 -5.01 -15.43
CA GLN A 65 22.24 -5.74 -14.21
C GLN A 65 23.10 -4.89 -13.27
N ASP A 66 22.48 -3.98 -12.53
CA ASP A 66 23.15 -3.10 -11.57
C ASP A 66 22.22 -2.80 -10.38
N ALA A 67 22.80 -2.49 -9.23
CA ALA A 67 22.07 -2.01 -8.07
C ALA A 67 22.03 -0.48 -8.10
N VAL A 68 20.84 0.11 -7.95
CA VAL A 68 20.72 1.55 -7.76
C VAL A 68 21.10 1.89 -6.32
N THR A 69 22.10 2.74 -6.13
CA THR A 69 22.64 3.08 -4.80
C THR A 69 22.78 4.58 -4.64
N LYS A 70 22.88 5.03 -3.37
CA LYS A 70 23.19 6.43 -3.02
C LYS A 70 24.42 6.99 -3.76
N LYS A 71 25.40 6.14 -4.14
CA LYS A 71 26.64 6.56 -4.80
C LYS A 71 26.50 6.71 -6.31
N ASN A 72 25.68 5.88 -6.97
CA ASN A 72 25.62 5.82 -8.44
C ASN A 72 24.33 6.41 -9.04
N TYR A 73 23.23 6.55 -8.29
CA TYR A 73 21.89 6.76 -8.88
C TYR A 73 21.81 7.93 -9.86
N LYS A 74 22.45 9.07 -9.58
CA LYS A 74 22.47 10.21 -10.51
C LYS A 74 23.19 9.88 -11.81
N LYS A 75 24.40 9.29 -11.72
CA LYS A 75 25.21 8.95 -12.88
C LYS A 75 24.56 7.84 -13.71
N LEU A 76 23.94 6.89 -13.04
CA LEU A 76 23.26 5.74 -13.65
C LEU A 76 21.96 6.15 -14.34
N LEU A 77 21.07 6.82 -13.61
CA LEU A 77 19.69 7.05 -14.06
C LEU A 77 19.53 8.25 -14.97
N THR A 78 20.29 9.34 -14.78
CA THR A 78 20.15 10.56 -15.61
C THR A 78 20.21 10.25 -17.11
N PRO A 79 21.23 9.57 -17.66
CA PRO A 79 21.29 9.32 -19.10
C PRO A 79 20.15 8.43 -19.60
N LEU A 80 19.64 7.52 -18.77
CA LEU A 80 18.52 6.64 -19.12
C LEU A 80 17.19 7.41 -19.14
N LEU A 81 16.96 8.23 -18.12
CA LEU A 81 15.74 9.03 -17.94
C LEU A 81 15.62 10.18 -18.95
N THR A 82 16.73 10.62 -19.53
CA THR A 82 16.76 11.67 -20.57
C THR A 82 17.12 11.12 -21.94
N ASN A 83 17.02 9.80 -22.15
CA ASN A 83 17.35 9.21 -23.45
C ASN A 83 16.28 9.53 -24.50
N GLY A 84 16.68 10.21 -25.58
CA GLY A 84 15.77 10.64 -26.64
C GLY A 84 15.02 11.94 -26.32
N GLY A 85 13.90 12.17 -27.00
CA GLY A 85 13.00 13.30 -26.76
C GLY A 85 11.72 12.89 -26.01
N GLY A 86 10.90 13.86 -25.64
CA GLY A 86 9.62 13.65 -24.95
C GLY A 86 9.74 13.55 -23.43
N GLN A 87 8.61 13.28 -22.77
CA GLN A 87 8.55 13.13 -21.32
C GLN A 87 8.72 11.65 -20.94
N GLY A 88 9.76 11.35 -20.16
CA GLY A 88 10.00 10.01 -19.64
C GLY A 88 9.09 9.64 -18.48
N PHE A 89 9.10 8.35 -18.12
CA PHE A 89 8.42 7.79 -16.95
C PHE A 89 9.37 6.85 -16.19
N CYS A 90 9.62 7.16 -14.92
CA CYS A 90 10.31 6.27 -13.98
C CYS A 90 9.29 5.45 -13.19
N VAL A 91 9.36 4.13 -13.30
CA VAL A 91 8.49 3.18 -12.59
C VAL A 91 9.34 2.46 -11.54
N ASN A 92 9.27 2.91 -10.30
CA ASN A 92 10.12 2.40 -9.21
C ASN A 92 9.39 1.30 -8.42
N LEU A 93 9.84 0.06 -8.59
CA LEU A 93 9.28 -1.15 -7.99
C LEU A 93 10.38 -1.98 -7.29
N SER A 94 11.41 -1.30 -6.78
CA SER A 94 12.54 -1.91 -6.09
C SER A 94 12.47 -1.79 -4.57
N VAL A 95 13.33 -2.56 -3.91
CA VAL A 95 13.72 -2.41 -2.50
C VAL A 95 15.08 -1.71 -2.42
N ASP A 96 15.50 -1.30 -1.22
CA ASP A 96 16.86 -0.79 -0.94
C ASP A 96 17.26 0.53 -1.63
N THR A 97 16.31 1.18 -2.30
CA THR A 97 16.50 2.42 -3.05
C THR A 97 15.72 3.57 -2.43
N SER A 98 16.34 4.75 -2.26
CA SER A 98 15.62 5.88 -1.66
C SER A 98 14.58 6.47 -2.62
N SER A 99 13.31 6.20 -2.37
CA SER A 99 12.17 6.75 -3.13
C SER A 99 12.25 8.28 -3.23
N LEU A 100 12.52 8.97 -2.12
CA LEU A 100 12.61 10.43 -2.09
C LEU A 100 13.70 10.97 -3.03
N GLU A 101 14.89 10.38 -3.03
CA GLU A 101 16.00 10.86 -3.87
C GLU A 101 15.79 10.54 -5.36
N LEU A 102 15.17 9.39 -5.67
CA LEU A 102 14.81 9.02 -7.04
C LEU A 102 13.70 9.93 -7.58
N MET A 103 12.66 10.17 -6.78
CA MET A 103 11.57 11.10 -7.07
C MET A 103 12.10 12.51 -7.37
N LYS A 104 12.98 13.05 -6.51
CA LYS A 104 13.61 14.37 -6.71
C LYS A 104 14.42 14.45 -8.00
N LEU A 105 15.16 13.38 -8.33
CA LEU A 105 15.89 13.30 -9.59
C LEU A 105 14.94 13.34 -10.79
N CYS A 106 13.90 12.51 -10.79
CA CYS A 106 12.93 12.46 -11.89
C CYS A 106 12.25 13.82 -12.09
N ARG A 107 11.77 14.45 -11.02
CA ARG A 107 11.16 15.78 -11.06
C ARG A 107 12.09 16.83 -11.63
N LYS A 108 13.36 16.85 -11.20
CA LYS A 108 14.38 17.77 -11.72
C LYS A 108 14.61 17.59 -13.23
N LEU A 109 14.47 16.36 -13.74
CA LEU A 109 14.65 16.03 -15.16
C LEU A 109 13.38 16.16 -15.99
N GLY A 110 12.25 16.54 -15.39
CA GLY A 110 10.97 16.60 -16.11
C GLY A 110 10.31 15.24 -16.35
N VAL A 111 10.76 14.19 -15.66
CA VAL A 111 10.31 12.80 -15.80
C VAL A 111 9.24 12.46 -14.77
N LEU A 112 8.15 11.84 -15.22
CA LEU A 112 7.10 11.33 -14.35
C LEU A 112 7.65 10.21 -13.47
N TYR A 113 7.06 10.02 -12.29
CA TYR A 113 7.52 9.02 -11.34
C TYR A 113 6.33 8.35 -10.64
N VAL A 114 6.43 7.03 -10.41
CA VAL A 114 5.53 6.28 -9.54
C VAL A 114 6.34 5.27 -8.73
N ASP A 115 6.01 5.13 -7.45
CA ASP A 115 6.44 4.01 -6.60
C ASP A 115 5.28 3.42 -5.81
N THR A 116 5.53 2.33 -5.09
CA THR A 116 4.55 1.67 -4.22
C THR A 116 4.89 1.79 -2.74
N VAL A 117 5.99 2.47 -2.40
CA VAL A 117 6.51 2.56 -1.02
C VAL A 117 7.48 3.75 -0.90
N VAL A 118 7.54 4.37 0.29
CA VAL A 118 8.63 5.30 0.65
C VAL A 118 9.82 4.50 1.16
N GLU A 119 10.59 3.94 0.24
CA GLU A 119 11.74 3.10 0.55
C GLU A 119 12.96 3.98 0.91
N PRO A 120 13.76 3.62 1.93
CA PRO A 120 15.05 4.24 2.23
C PRO A 120 16.19 3.61 1.41
N TRP A 121 17.39 4.18 1.51
CA TRP A 121 18.57 3.46 1.03
C TRP A 121 18.87 2.23 1.91
N LEU A 122 19.44 1.18 1.31
CA LEU A 122 19.95 -0.01 2.01
C LEU A 122 20.68 0.34 3.32
N GLY A 123 20.37 -0.44 4.36
CA GLY A 123 20.97 -0.33 5.69
C GLY A 123 20.14 0.46 6.70
N PHE A 124 19.08 1.15 6.27
CA PHE A 124 18.22 1.93 7.17
C PHE A 124 17.39 1.07 8.14
N TYR A 125 16.73 0.01 7.64
CA TYR A 125 15.77 -0.77 8.44
C TYR A 125 16.41 -1.51 9.63
N PHE A 126 17.67 -1.90 9.46
CA PHE A 126 18.44 -2.69 10.43
C PHE A 126 19.55 -1.87 11.11
N ASP A 127 19.48 -0.54 11.07
CA ASP A 127 20.38 0.33 11.84
C ASP A 127 20.07 0.20 13.33
N ASP A 128 20.87 -0.59 14.05
CA ASP A 128 20.75 -0.87 15.48
C ASP A 128 21.02 0.36 16.36
N LYS A 129 21.52 1.46 15.78
CA LYS A 129 21.74 2.74 16.46
C LYS A 129 20.61 3.74 16.22
N ALA A 130 19.69 3.44 15.30
CA ALA A 130 18.57 4.33 15.01
C ALA A 130 17.48 4.20 16.07
N ASP A 131 16.94 5.34 16.52
CA ASP A 131 15.76 5.37 17.38
C ASP A 131 14.55 4.77 16.64
N ASN A 132 13.65 4.11 17.37
CA ASN A 132 12.45 3.49 16.78
C ASN A 132 11.60 4.53 16.05
N ALA A 133 11.50 5.77 16.56
CA ALA A 133 10.76 6.83 15.88
C ALA A 133 11.32 7.14 14.49
N ALA A 134 12.64 7.05 14.30
CA ALA A 134 13.29 7.34 13.03
C ALA A 134 13.02 6.24 12.00
N ARG A 135 12.81 4.99 12.43
CA ARG A 135 12.53 3.83 11.57
C ARG A 135 11.03 3.65 11.25
N THR A 136 10.19 4.64 11.54
CA THR A 136 8.74 4.58 11.25
C THR A 136 8.43 4.96 9.81
N ASN A 137 7.32 4.44 9.27
CA ASN A 137 6.79 4.94 7.99
C ASN A 137 6.31 6.39 8.13
N TYR A 138 5.89 6.82 9.32
CA TYR A 138 5.63 8.23 9.57
C TYR A 138 6.86 9.10 9.28
N ALA A 139 8.04 8.75 9.82
CA ALA A 139 9.25 9.53 9.58
C ALA A 139 9.65 9.55 8.09
N LEU A 140 9.55 8.41 7.42
CA LEU A 140 9.79 8.29 5.97
C LEU A 140 8.80 9.17 5.18
N ARG A 141 7.50 9.08 5.48
CA ARG A 141 6.45 9.91 4.85
C ARG A 141 6.65 11.40 5.09
N GLU A 142 6.98 11.82 6.32
CA GLU A 142 7.19 13.23 6.63
C GLU A 142 8.33 13.83 5.80
N SER A 143 9.35 13.05 5.43
CA SER A 143 10.41 13.51 4.50
C SER A 143 9.86 13.86 3.11
N VAL A 144 8.87 13.12 2.62
CA VAL A 144 8.15 13.39 1.36
C VAL A 144 7.24 14.62 1.52
N ARG A 145 6.51 14.73 2.64
CA ARG A 145 5.66 15.90 2.93
C ARG A 145 6.47 17.19 3.05
N GLU A 146 7.67 17.14 3.61
CA GLU A 146 8.60 18.26 3.63
C GLU A 146 9.06 18.67 2.22
N GLU A 147 9.32 17.71 1.34
CA GLU A 147 9.69 17.98 -0.05
C GLU A 147 8.54 18.61 -0.82
N ILE A 148 7.30 18.13 -0.63
CA ILE A 148 6.08 18.76 -1.18
C ILE A 148 5.99 20.23 -0.75
N ALA A 149 6.20 20.52 0.54
CA ALA A 149 6.10 21.88 1.07
C ALA A 149 7.21 22.80 0.55
N LYS A 150 8.43 22.27 0.33
CA LYS A 150 9.57 23.03 -0.18
C LYS A 150 9.47 23.28 -1.69
N ASN A 151 8.90 22.35 -2.45
CA ASN A 151 8.86 22.36 -3.92
C ASN A 151 7.45 22.05 -4.46
N PRO A 152 6.46 22.97 -4.28
CA PRO A 152 5.09 22.75 -4.73
C PRO A 152 4.97 22.72 -6.26
N GLY A 153 4.03 21.92 -6.77
CA GLY A 153 3.76 21.79 -8.21
C GLY A 153 4.90 21.13 -9.00
N GLY A 154 4.97 21.37 -10.31
CA GLY A 154 5.96 20.76 -11.20
C GLY A 154 5.63 19.31 -11.57
N THR A 155 6.58 18.63 -12.20
CA THR A 155 6.37 17.29 -12.78
C THR A 155 5.79 16.29 -11.78
N THR A 156 4.76 15.57 -12.19
CA THR A 156 4.06 14.63 -11.32
C THR A 156 4.95 13.48 -10.86
N ALA A 157 4.94 13.25 -9.54
CA ALA A 157 5.53 12.08 -8.93
C ALA A 157 4.56 11.51 -7.89
N ILE A 158 4.13 10.28 -8.09
CA ILE A 158 3.17 9.62 -7.23
C ILE A 158 3.91 8.76 -6.22
N SER A 159 3.74 9.06 -4.95
CA SER A 159 4.24 8.26 -3.85
C SER A 159 3.21 7.21 -3.44
N CYS A 160 3.65 5.98 -3.18
CA CYS A 160 2.86 4.94 -2.53
C CYS A 160 1.57 4.58 -3.27
N CYS A 161 1.68 4.22 -4.55
CA CYS A 161 0.58 3.86 -5.44
C CYS A 161 0.64 2.39 -5.88
N GLY A 162 0.59 1.49 -4.90
CA GLY A 162 0.33 0.06 -5.07
C GLY A 162 -1.10 -0.31 -4.68
N ALA A 163 -1.31 -1.52 -4.18
CA ALA A 163 -2.62 -1.92 -3.66
C ALA A 163 -2.90 -1.22 -2.31
N ASN A 164 -1.99 -1.40 -1.36
CA ASN A 164 -1.96 -0.84 -0.03
C ASN A 164 -0.49 -0.62 0.33
N PRO A 165 0.02 0.62 0.41
CA PRO A 165 -0.66 1.88 0.13
C PRO A 165 -1.01 2.06 -1.36
N GLY A 166 -2.09 2.80 -1.64
CA GLY A 166 -2.53 3.14 -3.00
C GLY A 166 -4.03 2.95 -3.22
N MET A 167 -4.43 1.87 -3.90
CA MET A 167 -5.83 1.53 -4.19
C MET A 167 -6.76 1.66 -2.98
N VAL A 168 -6.31 1.28 -1.79
CA VAL A 168 -7.12 1.37 -0.57
C VAL A 168 -7.54 2.80 -0.22
N SER A 169 -6.75 3.83 -0.56
CA SER A 169 -7.18 5.23 -0.42
C SER A 169 -8.37 5.55 -1.32
N TRP A 170 -8.41 4.97 -2.52
CA TRP A 170 -9.55 5.11 -3.43
C TRP A 170 -10.77 4.35 -2.92
N PHE A 171 -10.56 3.17 -2.33
CA PHE A 171 -11.62 2.43 -1.65
C PHE A 171 -12.18 3.18 -0.45
N VAL A 172 -11.37 3.89 0.35
CA VAL A 172 -11.90 4.71 1.46
C VAL A 172 -12.87 5.77 0.95
N LYS A 173 -12.52 6.49 -0.13
CA LYS A 173 -13.41 7.50 -0.73
C LYS A 173 -14.70 6.87 -1.25
N GLN A 174 -14.61 5.76 -2.01
CA GLN A 174 -15.79 5.06 -2.52
C GLN A 174 -16.67 4.51 -1.38
N ALA A 175 -16.05 3.93 -0.35
CA ALA A 175 -16.74 3.37 0.81
C ALA A 175 -17.48 4.46 1.60
N LEU A 176 -16.85 5.64 1.75
CA LEU A 176 -17.48 6.78 2.41
C LEU A 176 -18.66 7.34 1.62
N VAL A 177 -18.58 7.39 0.29
CA VAL A 177 -19.71 7.79 -0.58
C VAL A 177 -20.87 6.80 -0.43
N ASN A 178 -20.58 5.49 -0.46
CA ASN A 178 -21.59 4.45 -0.26
C ASN A 178 -22.24 4.58 1.12
N LEU A 179 -21.42 4.66 2.18
CA LEU A 179 -21.89 4.77 3.55
C LEU A 179 -22.76 6.01 3.77
N ALA A 180 -22.32 7.18 3.28
CA ALA A 180 -23.07 8.42 3.43
C ALA A 180 -24.43 8.36 2.73
N THR A 181 -24.48 7.73 1.55
CA THR A 181 -25.72 7.47 0.81
C THR A 181 -26.65 6.53 1.59
N ASP A 182 -26.11 5.42 2.09
CA ASP A 182 -26.87 4.40 2.83
C ASP A 182 -27.36 4.88 4.19
N LEU A 183 -26.69 5.87 4.78
CA LEU A 183 -27.11 6.58 5.99
C LEU A 183 -28.15 7.69 5.71
N GLY A 184 -28.47 7.95 4.43
CA GLY A 184 -29.39 9.02 4.03
C GLY A 184 -28.87 10.43 4.32
N LEU A 185 -27.54 10.61 4.37
CA LEU A 185 -26.94 11.92 4.61
C LEU A 185 -27.06 12.79 3.37
N GLU A 186 -27.46 14.04 3.54
CA GLU A 186 -27.33 15.03 2.46
C GLU A 186 -25.85 15.44 2.30
N PHE A 187 -25.26 15.19 1.14
CA PHE A 187 -23.90 15.65 0.83
C PHE A 187 -23.74 15.91 -0.68
N ALA A 188 -22.83 16.82 -1.01
CA ALA A 188 -22.23 16.86 -2.34
C ALA A 188 -20.89 16.13 -2.25
N GLU A 189 -20.59 15.28 -3.22
CA GLU A 189 -19.32 14.56 -3.25
C GLU A 189 -18.16 15.55 -3.35
N PRO A 190 -17.21 15.55 -2.39
CA PRO A 190 -16.08 16.46 -2.42
C PRO A 190 -15.16 16.15 -3.62
N ALA A 191 -14.59 17.19 -4.22
CA ALA A 191 -13.58 17.02 -5.26
C ALA A 191 -12.35 16.25 -4.70
N ALA A 192 -11.59 15.58 -5.57
CA ALA A 192 -10.40 14.83 -5.16
C ALA A 192 -9.39 15.68 -4.35
N THR A 193 -9.25 16.96 -4.70
CA THR A 193 -8.39 17.94 -4.03
C THR A 193 -9.03 18.62 -2.82
N ASP A 194 -10.32 18.43 -2.56
CA ASP A 194 -11.04 18.99 -1.41
C ASP A 194 -10.90 18.10 -0.17
N ARG A 195 -9.68 18.07 0.37
CA ARG A 195 -9.35 17.32 1.59
C ARG A 195 -10.26 17.68 2.77
N GLU A 196 -10.59 18.96 2.96
CA GLU A 196 -11.42 19.39 4.08
C GLU A 196 -12.87 18.91 3.91
N GLY A 197 -13.43 18.95 2.69
CA GLY A 197 -14.73 18.39 2.36
C GLY A 197 -14.81 16.89 2.64
N TRP A 198 -13.78 16.13 2.22
CA TRP A 198 -13.68 14.69 2.53
C TRP A 198 -13.64 14.41 4.04
N ALA A 199 -12.83 15.16 4.78
CA ALA A 199 -12.73 15.02 6.24
C ALA A 199 -14.05 15.41 6.96
N LYS A 200 -14.78 16.41 6.46
CA LYS A 200 -16.13 16.78 6.93
C LYS A 200 -17.14 15.67 6.69
N LEU A 201 -17.14 15.09 5.49
CA LEU A 201 -18.04 14.00 5.16
C LEU A 201 -17.77 12.78 6.04
N MET A 202 -16.50 12.41 6.25
CA MET A 202 -16.14 11.28 7.09
C MET A 202 -16.57 11.46 8.55
N LYS A 203 -16.35 12.66 9.11
CA LYS A 203 -16.87 13.02 10.43
C LYS A 203 -18.39 12.95 10.49
N LYS A 204 -19.08 13.50 9.47
CA LYS A 204 -20.55 13.51 9.40
C LYS A 204 -21.13 12.10 9.33
N ALA A 205 -20.44 11.18 8.65
CA ALA A 205 -20.79 9.77 8.57
C ALA A 205 -20.52 8.98 9.87
N GLY A 206 -19.93 9.61 10.89
CA GLY A 206 -19.70 8.97 12.19
C GLY A 206 -18.59 7.92 12.19
N VAL A 207 -17.72 7.90 11.17
CA VAL A 207 -16.62 6.93 11.12
C VAL A 207 -15.61 7.24 12.23
N LYS A 208 -15.32 6.26 13.09
CA LYS A 208 -14.34 6.38 14.17
C LYS A 208 -12.94 5.95 13.71
N GLY A 209 -12.89 4.95 12.85
CA GLY A 209 -11.65 4.46 12.29
C GLY A 209 -11.85 3.53 11.10
N ILE A 210 -10.72 3.07 10.58
CA ILE A 210 -10.58 2.31 9.36
C ILE A 210 -9.53 1.23 9.62
N HIS A 211 -9.85 -0.03 9.33
CA HIS A 211 -8.79 -1.01 9.08
C HIS A 211 -8.57 -1.11 7.58
N ILE A 212 -7.30 -1.17 7.16
CA ILE A 212 -6.97 -1.86 5.92
C ILE A 212 -7.12 -3.34 6.26
N ALA A 213 -8.21 -3.95 5.81
CA ALA A 213 -8.63 -5.26 6.26
C ALA A 213 -8.41 -6.25 5.12
N GLU A 214 -7.37 -7.06 5.28
CA GLU A 214 -6.90 -7.98 4.25
C GLU A 214 -6.89 -9.42 4.74
N ARG A 215 -7.28 -10.32 3.83
CA ARG A 215 -7.14 -11.76 3.99
C ARG A 215 -6.66 -12.39 2.69
N ASP A 216 -5.39 -12.78 2.68
CA ASP A 216 -4.85 -13.63 1.62
C ASP A 216 -5.12 -15.10 1.96
N THR A 217 -5.81 -15.78 1.04
CA THR A 217 -6.15 -17.21 1.14
C THR A 217 -5.47 -18.04 0.07
N GLN A 218 -4.53 -17.47 -0.69
CA GLN A 218 -3.76 -18.19 -1.69
C GLN A 218 -2.94 -19.29 -1.04
N ARG A 219 -3.00 -20.49 -1.62
CA ARG A 219 -2.35 -21.69 -1.07
C ARG A 219 -1.50 -22.38 -2.10
N THR A 220 -0.41 -22.92 -1.62
CA THR A 220 0.65 -23.55 -2.41
C THR A 220 0.33 -25.02 -2.72
N LYS A 221 0.92 -25.53 -3.81
CA LYS A 221 0.84 -26.95 -4.19
C LYS A 221 1.67 -27.86 -3.28
N LYS A 222 2.67 -27.29 -2.61
CA LYS A 222 3.62 -28.00 -1.73
C LYS A 222 3.60 -27.31 -0.38
N PRO A 223 3.71 -28.03 0.74
CA PRO A 223 3.76 -27.38 2.05
C PRO A 223 5.00 -26.50 2.18
N LYS A 224 4.89 -25.42 2.97
CA LYS A 224 6.01 -24.57 3.37
C LYS A 224 7.18 -25.42 3.92
N PRO A 225 8.40 -25.31 3.38
CA PRO A 225 9.60 -25.92 3.94
C PRO A 225 9.99 -25.29 5.28
N MET A 226 10.65 -26.05 6.15
CA MET A 226 11.30 -25.51 7.35
C MET A 226 12.46 -24.59 6.94
N ASP A 227 12.69 -23.51 7.71
CA ASP A 227 13.77 -22.55 7.51
C ASP A 227 13.75 -21.84 6.13
N VAL A 228 12.54 -21.62 5.60
CA VAL A 228 12.29 -20.84 4.38
C VAL A 228 11.10 -19.91 4.61
N PHE A 229 11.25 -18.63 4.25
CA PHE A 229 10.15 -17.66 4.31
C PHE A 229 9.39 -17.67 2.98
N TRP A 230 8.11 -18.04 3.01
CA TRP A 230 7.22 -18.05 1.85
C TRP A 230 6.21 -16.91 1.95
N ASN A 231 6.01 -16.18 0.87
CA ASN A 231 5.00 -15.13 0.79
C ASN A 231 4.47 -15.00 -0.64
N THR A 232 3.32 -14.35 -0.83
CA THR A 232 2.72 -14.07 -2.15
C THR A 232 3.30 -12.82 -2.81
N TRP A 233 4.05 -12.02 -2.06
CA TRP A 233 4.78 -10.85 -2.54
C TRP A 233 6.14 -10.73 -1.82
N SER A 234 6.87 -9.63 -2.04
CA SER A 234 8.26 -9.44 -1.57
C SER A 234 8.47 -9.88 -0.12
N VAL A 235 9.27 -10.94 0.07
CA VAL A 235 9.65 -11.41 1.41
C VAL A 235 10.57 -10.39 2.09
N GLU A 236 11.53 -9.82 1.37
CA GLU A 236 12.45 -8.80 1.90
C GLU A 236 11.70 -7.55 2.37
N GLY A 237 10.73 -7.11 1.56
CA GLY A 237 9.82 -6.01 1.92
C GLY A 237 9.03 -6.36 3.18
N PHE A 238 8.34 -7.50 3.18
CA PHE A 238 7.47 -7.92 4.29
C PHE A 238 8.22 -8.13 5.62
N VAL A 239 9.43 -8.70 5.57
CA VAL A 239 10.30 -8.82 6.75
C VAL A 239 10.72 -7.43 7.25
N SER A 240 11.10 -6.53 6.35
CA SER A 240 11.57 -5.19 6.73
C SER A 240 10.46 -4.38 7.40
N GLU A 241 9.28 -4.29 6.79
CA GLU A 241 8.12 -3.61 7.40
C GLU A 241 7.58 -4.35 8.63
N GLY A 242 7.66 -5.68 8.65
CA GLY A 242 7.21 -6.49 9.76
C GLY A 242 8.07 -6.30 11.02
N MET A 243 9.35 -5.97 10.83
CA MET A 243 10.32 -5.67 11.89
C MET A 243 10.37 -4.18 12.27
N GLN A 244 9.77 -3.29 11.46
CA GLN A 244 9.53 -1.91 11.87
C GLN A 244 8.51 -1.86 13.04
N PRO A 245 8.50 -0.74 13.80
CA PRO A 245 7.50 -0.53 14.84
C PRO A 245 6.07 -0.70 14.32
N ALA A 246 5.21 -1.36 15.09
CA ALA A 246 3.79 -1.40 14.82
C ALA A 246 3.25 0.05 14.82
N GLU A 247 2.53 0.46 13.77
CA GLU A 247 2.24 1.87 13.53
C GLU A 247 0.81 2.10 13.02
N LEU A 248 0.19 3.17 13.50
CA LEU A 248 -1.21 3.46 13.22
C LEU A 248 -1.51 4.96 13.26
N GLY A 249 -2.32 5.42 12.32
CA GLY A 249 -3.04 6.67 12.41
C GLY A 249 -3.93 6.67 13.66
N TRP A 250 -3.86 7.74 14.45
CA TRP A 250 -4.44 7.78 15.80
C TRP A 250 -5.69 8.67 15.85
N GLY A 251 -6.85 8.03 15.98
CA GLY A 251 -8.13 8.70 15.94
C GLY A 251 -8.41 9.58 17.15
N THR A 252 -9.23 10.62 16.96
CA THR A 252 -9.65 11.51 18.06
C THR A 252 -10.61 10.86 19.05
N HIS A 253 -11.20 9.72 18.68
CA HIS A 253 -12.14 8.97 19.52
C HIS A 253 -11.44 8.07 20.55
N GLU A 254 -10.16 7.78 20.33
CA GLU A 254 -9.40 6.85 21.17
C GLU A 254 -9.11 7.46 22.54
N THR A 255 -9.41 6.69 23.60
CA THR A 255 -9.25 7.11 24.99
C THR A 255 -8.11 6.40 25.71
N TRP A 256 -7.51 5.42 25.07
CA TRP A 256 -6.46 4.58 25.64
C TRP A 256 -5.44 4.18 24.59
N MET A 257 -4.17 4.10 24.97
CA MET A 257 -3.09 3.49 24.20
C MET A 257 -2.21 2.64 25.12
N PRO A 258 -1.52 1.60 24.62
CA PRO A 258 -0.65 0.78 25.44
C PRO A 258 0.54 1.58 25.99
N LYS A 259 1.14 1.10 27.08
CA LYS A 259 2.23 1.82 27.78
C LYS A 259 3.48 2.05 26.91
N ASN A 260 3.71 1.18 25.93
CA ASN A 260 4.82 1.28 24.98
C ASN A 260 4.44 2.05 23.69
N ALA A 261 3.25 2.67 23.63
CA ALA A 261 2.91 3.59 22.57
C ALA A 261 3.65 4.92 22.71
N LYS A 262 4.09 5.48 21.59
CA LYS A 262 4.78 6.76 21.50
C LYS A 262 4.10 7.65 20.46
N LYS A 263 4.14 8.96 20.73
CA LYS A 263 3.66 10.00 19.83
C LYS A 263 4.82 10.70 19.14
N HIS A 264 4.60 11.18 17.93
CA HIS A 264 5.57 12.02 17.24
C HIS A 264 5.50 13.48 17.74
N LYS A 265 6.67 14.12 17.88
CA LYS A 265 6.77 15.53 18.29
C LYS A 265 6.58 16.51 17.13
N ASN A 266 6.98 16.11 15.92
CA ASN A 266 7.01 16.94 14.72
C ASN A 266 6.17 16.30 13.60
N GLY A 267 5.90 17.04 12.52
CA GLY A 267 5.16 16.56 11.34
C GLY A 267 3.64 16.71 11.46
N SER A 268 2.88 15.92 10.71
CA SER A 268 1.40 15.90 10.72
C SER A 268 0.79 15.55 12.09
N GLN A 269 1.55 14.85 12.93
CA GLN A 269 1.16 14.26 14.22
C GLN A 269 -0.09 13.39 14.08
N ALA A 270 -0.22 12.71 12.93
CA ALA A 270 -1.37 11.89 12.59
C ALA A 270 -1.31 10.47 13.20
N ALA A 271 -0.14 10.00 13.58
CA ALA A 271 0.08 8.62 13.98
C ALA A 271 0.70 8.47 15.39
N ILE A 272 0.62 7.25 15.91
CA ILE A 272 1.45 6.74 16.99
C ILE A 272 2.19 5.49 16.49
N TYR A 273 3.25 5.10 17.18
CA TYR A 273 3.89 3.80 17.00
C TYR A 273 4.03 3.08 18.34
N LEU A 274 4.12 1.75 18.30
CA LEU A 274 4.38 0.91 19.45
C LEU A 274 5.83 0.46 19.41
N GLU A 275 6.52 0.44 20.55
CA GLU A 275 7.89 -0.08 20.66
C GLU A 275 7.90 -1.63 20.63
N GLN A 276 7.38 -2.20 19.55
CA GLN A 276 7.33 -3.63 19.24
C GLN A 276 7.13 -3.84 17.72
N PRO A 277 7.60 -4.96 17.14
CA PRO A 277 7.50 -5.21 15.70
C PRO A 277 6.05 -5.41 15.24
N GLY A 278 5.69 -4.81 14.10
CA GLY A 278 4.34 -4.87 13.54
C GLY A 278 3.85 -6.28 13.21
N ALA A 279 4.71 -7.09 12.60
CA ALA A 279 4.37 -8.47 12.22
C ALA A 279 4.29 -9.46 13.39
N ASN A 280 4.63 -9.02 14.62
CA ASN A 280 4.35 -9.78 15.86
C ASN A 280 3.32 -9.08 16.75
N THR A 281 2.60 -8.09 16.21
CA THR A 281 1.54 -7.36 16.89
C THR A 281 0.22 -7.74 16.27
N ARG A 282 -0.69 -8.33 17.05
CA ARG A 282 -1.99 -8.79 16.53
C ARG A 282 -3.10 -7.82 16.89
N VAL A 283 -4.03 -7.65 15.95
CA VAL A 283 -5.28 -6.90 16.10
C VAL A 283 -6.46 -7.77 15.71
N ARG A 284 -7.60 -7.56 16.36
CA ARG A 284 -8.88 -8.14 15.97
C ARG A 284 -9.48 -7.32 14.84
N SER A 285 -9.83 -7.99 13.74
CA SER A 285 -10.44 -7.36 12.56
C SER A 285 -11.42 -8.32 11.91
N TRP A 286 -11.95 -7.93 10.75
CA TRP A 286 -12.98 -8.65 10.04
C TRP A 286 -12.85 -8.44 8.53
N CYS A 287 -13.03 -9.50 7.76
CA CYS A 287 -13.19 -9.46 6.29
C CYS A 287 -14.41 -10.32 5.89
N PRO A 288 -15.04 -10.07 4.73
CA PRO A 288 -16.26 -10.77 4.31
C PRO A 288 -16.14 -12.29 4.24
N THR A 289 -15.03 -12.81 3.72
CA THR A 289 -14.86 -14.25 3.50
C THR A 289 -14.65 -15.03 4.81
N PRO A 290 -13.71 -14.65 5.70
CA PRO A 290 -13.49 -15.37 6.96
C PRO A 290 -14.40 -14.93 8.11
N GLY A 291 -15.02 -13.76 8.01
CA GLY A 291 -15.59 -13.07 9.16
C GLY A 291 -14.50 -12.54 10.10
N ALA A 292 -14.67 -12.78 11.40
CA ALA A 292 -13.73 -12.33 12.42
C ALA A 292 -12.37 -13.03 12.28
N GLN A 293 -11.28 -12.26 12.33
CA GLN A 293 -9.92 -12.79 12.25
C GLN A 293 -8.92 -11.97 13.07
N TYR A 294 -7.73 -12.54 13.27
CA TYR A 294 -6.57 -11.73 13.60
C TYR A 294 -5.93 -11.20 12.34
N GLY A 295 -5.50 -9.94 12.40
CA GLY A 295 -4.53 -9.37 11.47
C GLY A 295 -3.27 -8.94 12.23
N PHE A 296 -2.17 -8.81 11.52
CA PHE A 296 -0.95 -8.19 12.01
C PHE A 296 -1.02 -6.66 11.82
N LEU A 297 -0.57 -5.91 12.82
CA LEU A 297 -0.49 -4.45 12.81
C LEU A 297 0.87 -4.03 12.22
N VAL A 298 1.08 -4.42 10.96
CA VAL A 298 2.26 -4.03 10.19
C VAL A 298 2.16 -2.55 9.85
N THR A 299 3.27 -1.83 9.95
CA THR A 299 3.30 -0.41 9.57
C THR A 299 3.13 -0.26 8.08
N HIS A 300 2.37 0.74 7.65
CA HIS A 300 2.07 1.00 6.24
C HIS A 300 1.85 2.50 6.03
N ASN A 301 2.20 3.04 4.86
CA ASN A 301 2.13 4.49 4.61
C ASN A 301 0.70 5.03 4.76
N GLU A 302 -0.30 4.29 4.26
CA GLU A 302 -1.71 4.67 4.25
C GLU A 302 -2.33 4.69 5.65
N ALA A 303 -1.76 3.94 6.61
CA ALA A 303 -2.14 4.06 8.02
C ALA A 303 -1.97 5.50 8.52
N ILE A 304 -0.94 6.20 8.02
CA ILE A 304 -0.67 7.60 8.34
C ILE A 304 -1.35 8.54 7.35
N SER A 305 -1.24 8.27 6.04
CA SER A 305 -1.70 9.19 4.99
C SER A 305 -3.23 9.36 5.01
N ILE A 306 -3.99 8.28 5.16
CA ILE A 306 -5.46 8.32 5.25
C ILE A 306 -5.88 9.08 6.52
N ALA A 307 -5.29 8.75 7.68
CA ALA A 307 -5.62 9.43 8.93
C ALA A 307 -5.29 10.94 8.85
N ASP A 308 -4.15 11.31 8.27
CA ASP A 308 -3.81 12.70 8.02
C ASP A 308 -4.81 13.34 7.05
N PHE A 309 -5.06 12.74 5.88
CA PHE A 309 -5.97 13.25 4.85
C PHE A 309 -7.35 13.59 5.43
N PHE A 310 -7.96 12.67 6.19
CA PHE A 310 -9.26 12.86 6.81
C PHE A 310 -9.23 13.62 8.16
N THR A 311 -8.13 14.29 8.50
CA THR A 311 -8.04 15.14 9.70
C THR A 311 -8.73 16.48 9.49
N LEU A 312 -9.68 16.83 10.38
CA LEU A 312 -10.21 18.20 10.50
C LEU A 312 -9.48 18.98 11.58
N ARG A 313 -9.01 20.17 11.21
CA ARG A 313 -8.35 21.11 12.13
C ARG A 313 -9.17 22.38 12.27
N GLY A 314 -9.26 22.89 13.49
CA GLY A 314 -9.86 24.18 13.79
C GLY A 314 -8.85 25.31 13.80
N LYS A 315 -9.28 26.45 14.36
CA LYS A 315 -8.39 27.59 14.61
C LYS A 315 -7.19 27.14 15.44
N LYS A 316 -6.01 27.69 15.13
CA LYS A 316 -4.73 27.37 15.80
C LYS A 316 -4.28 25.90 15.67
N GLY A 317 -4.77 25.17 14.66
CA GLY A 317 -4.29 23.81 14.36
C GLY A 317 -4.82 22.69 15.27
N LYS A 318 -5.76 22.99 16.18
CA LYS A 318 -6.39 21.99 17.06
C LYS A 318 -7.11 20.93 16.21
N VAL A 319 -6.76 19.66 16.40
CA VAL A 319 -7.45 18.54 15.74
C VAL A 319 -8.84 18.36 16.36
N HIS A 320 -9.88 18.42 15.53
CA HIS A 320 -11.29 18.24 15.92
C HIS A 320 -11.84 16.87 15.56
N TYR A 321 -11.27 16.24 14.54
CA TYR A 321 -11.65 14.92 14.09
C TYR A 321 -10.47 14.30 13.33
N ARG A 322 -10.27 13.01 13.56
CA ARG A 322 -9.36 12.15 12.81
C ARG A 322 -9.82 10.71 13.01
N PRO A 323 -9.85 9.86 11.98
CA PRO A 323 -10.08 8.43 12.14
C PRO A 323 -8.83 7.72 12.68
N THR A 324 -9.00 6.66 13.46
CA THR A 324 -7.92 5.66 13.62
C THR A 324 -7.74 4.95 12.28
N CYS A 325 -6.50 4.69 11.85
CA CYS A 325 -6.26 3.97 10.59
C CYS A 325 -5.05 3.07 10.72
N HIS A 326 -5.18 1.77 10.46
CA HIS A 326 -4.04 0.86 10.43
C HIS A 326 -4.32 -0.41 9.65
N TYR A 327 -3.23 -1.12 9.35
CA TYR A 327 -3.32 -2.42 8.73
C TYR A 327 -3.79 -3.48 9.73
N ALA A 328 -4.64 -4.39 9.27
CA ALA A 328 -5.01 -5.62 9.95
C ALA A 328 -4.81 -6.79 8.98
N TYR A 329 -3.54 -7.10 8.73
CA TYR A 329 -3.13 -8.01 7.67
C TYR A 329 -3.17 -9.47 8.11
N HIS A 330 -4.02 -10.29 7.49
CA HIS A 330 -3.86 -11.74 7.55
C HIS A 330 -3.23 -12.22 6.24
N PRO A 331 -1.90 -12.44 6.19
CA PRO A 331 -1.23 -12.92 4.99
C PRO A 331 -1.64 -14.37 4.69
N CYS A 332 -1.13 -14.92 3.58
CA CYS A 332 -1.37 -16.32 3.25
C CYS A 332 -0.90 -17.24 4.40
N ASN A 333 -1.50 -18.42 4.53
CA ASN A 333 -1.20 -19.31 5.65
C ASN A 333 0.30 -19.65 5.77
N ASP A 334 0.98 -19.79 4.64
CA ASP A 334 2.43 -20.09 4.63
C ASP A 334 3.25 -18.89 5.16
N ALA A 335 2.85 -17.66 4.86
CA ALA A 335 3.47 -16.46 5.42
C ALA A 335 3.17 -16.31 6.92
N VAL A 336 1.97 -16.69 7.40
CA VAL A 336 1.69 -16.78 8.85
C VAL A 336 2.67 -17.75 9.53
N LEU A 337 2.89 -18.93 8.93
CA LEU A 337 3.85 -19.91 9.43
C LEU A 337 5.30 -19.38 9.36
N SER A 338 5.65 -18.65 8.31
CA SER A 338 6.97 -18.02 8.16
C SER A 338 7.23 -16.96 9.23
N LEU A 339 6.24 -16.12 9.55
CA LEU A 339 6.36 -15.16 10.66
C LEU A 339 6.46 -15.87 12.01
N HIS A 340 5.67 -16.91 12.23
CA HIS A 340 5.75 -17.70 13.46
C HIS A 340 7.13 -18.32 13.66
N GLU A 341 7.72 -18.89 12.60
CA GLU A 341 9.07 -19.44 12.60
C GLU A 341 10.13 -18.33 12.83
N MET A 342 10.05 -17.21 12.10
CA MET A 342 10.98 -16.09 12.21
C MET A 342 11.01 -15.50 13.63
N PHE A 343 9.83 -15.19 14.20
CA PHE A 343 9.76 -14.63 15.55
C PHE A 343 10.05 -15.68 16.64
N GLY A 344 9.83 -16.97 16.34
CA GLY A 344 10.30 -18.09 17.17
C GLY A 344 11.82 -18.16 17.26
N ASP A 345 12.53 -17.85 16.18
CA ASP A 345 14.01 -17.68 16.14
C ASP A 345 14.43 -16.24 16.46
N SER A 346 13.77 -15.62 17.44
CA SER A 346 14.11 -14.28 17.95
C SER A 346 14.10 -13.15 16.91
N GLY A 347 13.28 -13.27 15.87
CA GLY A 347 13.15 -12.26 14.81
C GLY A 347 14.24 -12.33 13.75
N LYS A 348 15.01 -13.43 13.71
CA LYS A 348 15.98 -13.68 12.64
C LYS A 348 15.26 -14.22 11.41
N ALA A 349 15.37 -13.50 10.30
CA ALA A 349 14.83 -13.96 9.02
C ALA A 349 15.49 -15.26 8.55
N GLN A 350 14.68 -16.14 7.95
CA GLN A 350 15.13 -17.38 7.34
C GLN A 350 16.14 -17.09 6.21
N PRO A 351 17.13 -17.98 5.97
CA PRO A 351 18.17 -17.75 4.97
C PRO A 351 17.67 -17.81 3.53
N VAL A 352 16.50 -18.42 3.28
CA VAL A 352 15.91 -18.54 1.95
C VAL A 352 14.56 -17.82 1.93
N HIS A 353 14.43 -16.91 0.98
CA HIS A 353 13.21 -16.14 0.72
C HIS A 353 12.59 -16.62 -0.58
N HIS A 354 11.30 -16.95 -0.57
CA HIS A 354 10.59 -17.45 -1.75
C HIS A 354 9.27 -16.71 -1.94
N VAL A 355 9.15 -16.03 -3.08
CA VAL A 355 7.92 -15.37 -3.49
C VAL A 355 7.14 -16.33 -4.39
N LEU A 356 5.93 -16.68 -3.97
CA LEU A 356 5.09 -17.68 -4.62
C LEU A 356 4.57 -17.17 -5.96
N ASP A 357 5.03 -17.80 -7.04
CA ASP A 357 4.53 -17.52 -8.39
C ASP A 357 3.13 -18.11 -8.58
N GLU A 358 2.38 -17.58 -9.56
CA GLU A 358 1.01 -18.02 -9.80
C GLU A 358 0.93 -19.53 -10.04
N ASN A 359 1.93 -20.09 -10.72
CA ASN A 359 1.92 -21.50 -11.11
C ASN A 359 2.24 -22.44 -9.94
N GLU A 360 2.72 -21.93 -8.81
CA GLU A 360 2.98 -22.67 -7.58
C GLU A 360 1.74 -22.78 -6.69
N LEU A 361 0.75 -21.93 -6.95
CA LEU A 361 -0.48 -21.84 -6.19
C LEU A 361 -1.58 -22.77 -6.75
N VAL A 362 -2.42 -23.29 -5.86
CA VAL A 362 -3.56 -24.17 -6.18
C VAL A 362 -4.80 -23.32 -6.43
N ASP A 363 -5.18 -22.53 -5.42
CA ASP A 363 -6.41 -21.75 -5.36
C ASP A 363 -6.23 -20.56 -4.40
N GLY A 364 -7.34 -19.89 -4.10
CA GLY A 364 -7.43 -18.79 -3.15
C GLY A 364 -7.69 -17.44 -3.82
N ILE A 365 -7.96 -16.47 -2.95
CA ILE A 365 -8.17 -15.07 -3.28
C ILE A 365 -7.24 -14.21 -2.43
N ASP A 366 -6.98 -13.02 -2.93
CA ASP A 366 -6.51 -11.91 -2.10
C ASP A 366 -7.71 -10.98 -1.83
N GLU A 367 -8.27 -11.07 -0.63
CA GLU A 367 -9.40 -10.24 -0.19
C GLU A 367 -8.87 -8.99 0.50
N LEU A 368 -8.70 -7.91 -0.26
CA LEU A 368 -8.16 -6.63 0.21
C LEU A 368 -9.22 -5.53 0.11
N GLY A 369 -9.53 -4.92 1.26
CA GLY A 369 -10.43 -3.79 1.34
C GLY A 369 -10.21 -2.91 2.55
N VAL A 370 -11.15 -1.99 2.75
CA VAL A 370 -11.18 -1.06 3.87
C VAL A 370 -12.41 -1.32 4.72
N LEU A 371 -12.22 -1.51 6.02
CA LEU A 371 -13.29 -1.67 7.01
C LEU A 371 -13.48 -0.35 7.75
N LEU A 372 -14.45 0.46 7.30
CA LEU A 372 -14.88 1.65 8.04
C LEU A 372 -15.74 1.22 9.23
N TYR A 373 -15.51 1.76 10.42
CA TYR A 373 -16.23 1.36 11.62
C TYR A 373 -16.61 2.51 12.55
N GLY A 374 -17.55 2.23 13.45
CA GLY A 374 -18.02 3.13 14.50
C GLY A 374 -19.16 4.07 14.10
N HIS A 375 -19.61 3.97 12.85
CA HIS A 375 -20.79 4.67 12.31
C HIS A 375 -22.10 3.97 12.71
N ASP A 376 -23.25 4.57 12.42
CA ASP A 376 -24.57 4.06 12.87
C ASP A 376 -24.94 2.68 12.30
N LYS A 377 -24.35 2.28 11.15
CA LYS A 377 -24.44 0.91 10.60
C LYS A 377 -23.32 -0.03 11.08
N ASN A 378 -22.75 0.25 12.25
CA ASN A 378 -21.61 -0.43 12.88
C ASN A 378 -20.31 -0.44 12.06
N ALA A 379 -20.18 -1.36 11.09
CA ALA A 379 -18.99 -1.49 10.25
C ALA A 379 -19.33 -1.88 8.82
N TYR A 380 -18.53 -1.37 7.88
CA TYR A 380 -18.70 -1.55 6.44
C TYR A 380 -17.35 -1.82 5.79
N TRP A 381 -17.20 -3.03 5.25
CA TRP A 381 -16.04 -3.41 4.43
C TRP A 381 -16.32 -3.13 2.97
N TYR A 382 -15.37 -2.53 2.25
CA TYR A 382 -15.43 -2.36 0.80
C TYR A 382 -14.08 -2.67 0.16
N GLY A 383 -14.07 -3.52 -0.86
CA GLY A 383 -12.83 -3.91 -1.51
C GLY A 383 -12.95 -5.04 -2.51
N SER A 384 -11.78 -5.52 -2.93
CA SER A 384 -11.54 -6.55 -3.95
C SER A 384 -11.56 -7.95 -3.33
N GLN A 385 -12.12 -8.92 -4.04
CA GLN A 385 -12.07 -10.35 -3.73
C GLN A 385 -11.42 -11.13 -4.90
N LEU A 386 -10.38 -10.54 -5.51
CA LEU A 386 -9.73 -11.10 -6.71
C LEU A 386 -9.21 -12.51 -6.45
N SER A 387 -9.67 -13.46 -7.28
CA SER A 387 -9.18 -14.83 -7.22
C SER A 387 -7.91 -15.05 -8.03
N LEU A 388 -7.08 -16.00 -7.61
CA LEU A 388 -5.94 -16.49 -8.38
C LEU A 388 -6.37 -16.95 -9.79
N ALA A 389 -7.53 -17.60 -9.89
CA ALA A 389 -8.05 -18.10 -11.16
C ALA A 389 -8.42 -16.98 -12.13
N GLU A 390 -8.93 -15.85 -11.64
CA GLU A 390 -9.19 -14.65 -12.44
C GLU A 390 -7.88 -13.92 -12.76
N ALA A 391 -6.99 -13.73 -11.79
CA ALA A 391 -5.69 -13.08 -12.00
C ALA A 391 -4.91 -13.72 -13.16
N ARG A 392 -4.84 -15.06 -13.20
CA ARG A 392 -4.24 -15.85 -14.29
C ARG A 392 -4.82 -15.56 -15.68
N LYS A 393 -6.11 -15.24 -15.75
CA LYS A 393 -6.79 -14.89 -17.01
C LYS A 393 -6.47 -13.45 -17.40
N LEU A 394 -6.41 -12.54 -16.42
CA LEU A 394 -6.27 -11.11 -16.66
C LEU A 394 -4.89 -10.72 -17.19
N ALA A 395 -3.81 -11.17 -16.56
CA ALA A 395 -2.44 -10.87 -17.01
C ALA A 395 -1.44 -11.92 -16.49
N PRO A 396 -0.35 -12.16 -17.22
CA PRO A 396 0.64 -13.18 -16.87
C PRO A 396 1.58 -12.72 -15.74
N TYR A 397 2.39 -13.69 -15.26
CA TYR A 397 3.55 -13.51 -14.36
C TYR A 397 3.25 -12.97 -12.96
N GLN A 398 2.00 -13.11 -12.50
CA GLN A 398 1.59 -12.62 -11.20
C GLN A 398 0.40 -13.40 -10.65
N ASN A 399 0.38 -13.51 -9.33
CA ASN A 399 -0.73 -14.05 -8.56
C ASN A 399 -1.77 -12.95 -8.27
N ALA A 400 -2.77 -13.23 -7.42
CA ALA A 400 -3.83 -12.24 -7.13
C ALA A 400 -3.29 -10.99 -6.41
N THR A 401 -2.37 -11.18 -5.46
CA THR A 401 -1.70 -10.08 -4.75
C THR A 401 -0.95 -9.17 -5.72
N GLY A 402 -0.15 -9.76 -6.60
CA GLY A 402 0.58 -9.03 -7.63
C GLY A 402 -0.34 -8.23 -8.54
N MET A 403 -1.44 -8.83 -9.01
CA MET A 403 -2.40 -8.16 -9.89
C MET A 403 -3.03 -6.91 -9.27
N GLN A 404 -3.36 -6.94 -7.99
CA GLN A 404 -3.93 -5.77 -7.30
C GLN A 404 -2.91 -4.62 -7.23
N VAL A 405 -1.64 -4.93 -6.97
CA VAL A 405 -0.57 -3.92 -6.91
C VAL A 405 -0.26 -3.36 -8.30
N THR A 406 -0.06 -4.22 -9.30
CA THR A 406 0.39 -3.80 -10.63
C THR A 406 -0.70 -3.03 -11.38
N SER A 407 -1.98 -3.38 -11.17
CA SER A 407 -3.10 -2.63 -11.71
C SER A 407 -3.26 -1.25 -11.06
N ALA A 408 -2.89 -1.09 -9.78
CA ALA A 408 -2.84 0.22 -9.14
C ALA A 408 -1.70 1.09 -9.69
N VAL A 409 -0.53 0.49 -9.91
CA VAL A 409 0.60 1.17 -10.57
C VAL A 409 0.18 1.64 -11.97
N LEU A 410 -0.50 0.78 -12.74
CA LEU A 410 -1.09 1.14 -14.03
C LEU A 410 -2.03 2.35 -13.91
N ALA A 411 -2.98 2.33 -12.97
CA ALA A 411 -3.90 3.44 -12.73
C ALA A 411 -3.16 4.74 -12.37
N GLY A 412 -2.12 4.66 -11.53
CA GLY A 412 -1.25 5.77 -11.21
C GLY A 412 -0.51 6.32 -12.42
N MET A 413 0.01 5.45 -13.28
CA MET A 413 0.66 5.86 -14.53
C MET A 413 -0.29 6.59 -15.47
N VAL A 414 -1.53 6.10 -15.63
CA VAL A 414 -2.58 6.78 -16.41
C VAL A 414 -2.85 8.16 -15.82
N TRP A 415 -3.08 8.23 -14.51
CA TRP A 415 -3.38 9.50 -13.83
C TRP A 415 -2.23 10.51 -13.97
N ALA A 416 -0.97 10.05 -13.87
CA ALA A 416 0.20 10.91 -14.04
C ALA A 416 0.33 11.48 -15.46
N LEU A 417 -0.02 10.71 -16.50
CA LEU A 417 -0.02 11.20 -17.88
C LEU A 417 -1.15 12.21 -18.12
N GLU A 418 -2.31 12.00 -17.50
CA GLU A 418 -3.45 12.93 -17.57
C GLU A 418 -3.22 14.20 -16.74
N ASN A 419 -2.39 14.12 -15.70
CA ASN A 419 -2.09 15.20 -14.77
C ASN A 419 -0.57 15.37 -14.60
N PRO A 420 0.20 15.77 -15.63
CA PRO A 420 1.67 15.66 -15.62
C PRO A 420 2.40 16.75 -14.80
N GLN A 421 1.67 17.72 -14.24
CA GLN A 421 2.21 18.87 -13.51
C GLN A 421 1.60 19.04 -12.10
N ALA A 422 1.10 17.95 -11.51
CA ALA A 422 0.41 17.96 -10.22
C ALA A 422 1.35 18.08 -9.01
N GLY A 423 2.66 17.97 -9.21
CA GLY A 423 3.63 17.93 -8.11
C GLY A 423 3.85 16.53 -7.56
N ILE A 424 4.41 16.44 -6.35
CA ILE A 424 4.44 15.18 -5.62
C ILE A 424 3.05 14.99 -5.00
N VAL A 425 2.43 13.84 -5.23
CA VAL A 425 1.10 13.49 -4.73
C VAL A 425 1.09 12.11 -4.09
N GLU A 426 0.24 11.92 -3.09
CA GLU A 426 -0.11 10.60 -2.54
C GLU A 426 -1.42 10.10 -3.16
N ALA A 427 -1.72 8.80 -3.05
CA ALA A 427 -2.95 8.21 -3.59
C ALA A 427 -4.23 8.87 -3.06
N ASP A 428 -4.19 9.42 -1.83
CA ASP A 428 -5.28 10.18 -1.22
C ASP A 428 -5.61 11.48 -1.94
N GLU A 429 -4.66 12.07 -2.68
CA GLU A 429 -4.81 13.36 -3.37
C GLU A 429 -5.27 13.20 -4.84
N MET A 430 -5.33 11.95 -5.33
CA MET A 430 -5.68 11.62 -6.71
C MET A 430 -7.20 11.51 -6.93
N ASP A 431 -7.61 11.63 -8.20
CA ASP A 431 -8.98 11.33 -8.62
C ASP A 431 -9.25 9.83 -8.52
N TYR A 432 -9.91 9.46 -7.43
CA TYR A 432 -10.17 8.07 -7.09
C TYR A 432 -11.11 7.39 -8.09
N ARG A 433 -12.04 8.14 -8.72
CA ARG A 433 -12.97 7.57 -9.70
C ARG A 433 -12.22 7.19 -10.96
N ARG A 434 -11.35 8.08 -11.44
CA ARG A 434 -10.51 7.81 -12.61
C ARG A 434 -9.55 6.65 -12.36
N CYS A 435 -8.90 6.62 -11.19
CA CYS A 435 -7.99 5.55 -10.86
C CYS A 435 -8.71 4.19 -10.76
N LEU A 436 -9.86 4.14 -10.08
CA LEU A 436 -10.66 2.92 -10.00
C LEU A 436 -11.24 2.51 -11.35
N GLU A 437 -11.65 3.44 -12.22
CA GLU A 437 -12.11 3.13 -13.58
C GLU A 437 -11.05 2.33 -14.35
N VAL A 438 -9.79 2.76 -14.27
CA VAL A 438 -8.65 2.07 -14.90
C VAL A 438 -8.38 0.72 -14.24
N GLN A 439 -8.52 0.65 -12.91
CA GLN A 439 -8.13 -0.52 -12.13
C GLN A 439 -9.21 -1.61 -12.07
N PHE A 440 -10.50 -1.26 -12.06
CA PHE A 440 -11.63 -2.19 -11.88
C PHE A 440 -11.58 -3.45 -12.74
N PRO A 441 -11.17 -3.39 -14.03
CA PRO A 441 -11.03 -4.60 -14.86
C PRO A 441 -10.10 -5.67 -14.28
N TYR A 442 -9.22 -5.30 -13.35
CA TYR A 442 -8.19 -6.15 -12.77
C TYR A 442 -8.47 -6.63 -11.34
N LEU A 443 -9.59 -6.23 -10.74
CA LEU A 443 -9.87 -6.44 -9.31
C LEU A 443 -10.84 -7.59 -9.00
N GLY A 444 -11.30 -8.31 -10.02
CA GLY A 444 -12.33 -9.32 -9.82
C GLY A 444 -13.60 -8.70 -9.18
N PRO A 445 -14.28 -9.42 -8.27
CA PRO A 445 -15.42 -8.84 -7.55
C PRO A 445 -14.97 -7.70 -6.61
N VAL A 446 -15.51 -6.50 -6.82
CA VAL A 446 -15.39 -5.39 -5.86
C VAL A 446 -16.75 -5.10 -5.24
N LYS A 447 -16.89 -5.29 -3.93
CA LYS A 447 -18.19 -5.29 -3.23
C LYS A 447 -18.12 -4.65 -1.85
N GLY A 448 -19.28 -4.22 -1.38
CA GLY A 448 -19.50 -3.67 -0.04
C GLY A 448 -20.29 -4.61 0.86
N TYR A 449 -19.87 -4.75 2.12
CA TYR A 449 -20.49 -5.63 3.10
C TYR A 449 -20.62 -4.93 4.45
N TYR A 450 -21.84 -4.81 4.95
CA TYR A 450 -22.09 -4.42 6.34
C TYR A 450 -21.97 -5.64 7.26
N THR A 451 -21.57 -5.40 8.50
CA THR A 451 -21.51 -6.42 9.54
C THR A 451 -21.86 -5.83 10.90
N ASP A 452 -22.54 -6.61 11.74
CA ASP A 452 -22.78 -6.29 13.15
C ASP A 452 -21.59 -6.68 14.04
N TRP A 453 -20.56 -7.31 13.45
CA TRP A 453 -19.38 -7.74 14.20
C TRP A 453 -18.67 -6.56 14.88
N THR A 454 -18.24 -6.77 16.11
CA THR A 454 -17.36 -5.84 16.83
C THR A 454 -16.15 -6.57 17.43
N PRO A 455 -15.08 -5.85 17.79
CA PRO A 455 -13.96 -6.42 18.55
C PRO A 455 -14.36 -7.02 19.90
N LEU A 456 -15.57 -6.75 20.42
CA LEU A 456 -16.10 -7.29 21.68
C LEU A 456 -16.96 -8.55 21.50
N ASP A 457 -17.21 -8.99 20.27
CA ASP A 457 -18.02 -10.19 20.03
C ASP A 457 -17.41 -11.40 20.74
N ASN A 458 -18.25 -12.10 21.50
CA ASN A 458 -17.87 -13.22 22.36
C ASN A 458 -16.84 -12.86 23.45
N ARG A 459 -16.82 -11.60 23.93
CA ARG A 459 -15.92 -11.13 25.00
C ARG A 459 -16.68 -10.39 26.13
N PRO A 460 -16.22 -10.49 27.39
CA PRO A 460 -15.06 -11.27 27.83
C PRO A 460 -15.32 -12.78 27.79
N GLY A 461 -14.25 -13.56 27.63
CA GLY A 461 -14.30 -15.02 27.68
C GLY A 461 -14.17 -15.58 29.10
N LEU A 462 -13.42 -16.67 29.24
CA LEU A 462 -13.17 -17.35 30.51
C LEU A 462 -12.22 -16.60 31.46
N PHE A 463 -11.45 -15.65 30.93
CA PHE A 463 -10.47 -14.87 31.69
C PHE A 463 -10.89 -13.41 31.74
N PRO A 464 -10.55 -12.67 32.82
CA PRO A 464 -10.74 -11.23 32.86
C PRO A 464 -9.98 -10.52 31.73
N GLU A 465 -10.61 -9.56 31.08
CA GLU A 465 -10.03 -8.75 30.01
C GLU A 465 -10.21 -7.25 30.30
N ASP A 466 -9.21 -6.43 29.99
CA ASP A 466 -9.28 -4.97 30.04
C ASP A 466 -10.02 -4.43 28.81
N LEU A 467 -11.35 -4.35 28.90
CA LEU A 467 -12.25 -3.96 27.80
C LEU A 467 -12.91 -2.61 28.07
N ASP A 468 -13.09 -1.82 27.02
CA ASP A 468 -14.04 -0.71 27.03
C ASP A 468 -15.38 -1.19 26.46
N LYS A 469 -16.37 -1.42 27.34
CA LYS A 469 -17.72 -1.88 26.96
C LYS A 469 -18.61 -0.77 26.40
N ASN A 470 -18.25 0.50 26.59
CA ASN A 470 -19.05 1.63 26.13
C ASN A 470 -18.77 1.97 24.66
N ASP A 471 -17.58 1.61 24.16
CA ASP A 471 -17.19 1.81 22.78
C ASP A 471 -16.44 0.57 22.24
N PRO A 472 -17.14 -0.35 21.55
CA PRO A 472 -16.55 -1.60 21.07
C PRO A 472 -15.33 -1.41 20.16
N TRP A 473 -15.26 -0.28 19.46
CA TRP A 473 -14.23 0.02 18.46
C TRP A 473 -12.99 0.74 18.99
N GLN A 474 -12.86 0.91 20.31
CA GLN A 474 -11.62 1.44 20.89
C GLN A 474 -10.44 0.52 20.56
N PHE A 475 -9.26 1.10 20.33
CA PHE A 475 -8.03 0.36 20.11
C PHE A 475 -7.69 -0.58 21.29
N ARG A 476 -8.16 -0.24 22.49
CA ARG A 476 -8.11 -1.11 23.69
C ARG A 476 -8.73 -2.49 23.43
N ASN A 477 -9.84 -2.54 22.70
CA ASN A 477 -10.55 -3.78 22.39
C ASN A 477 -9.96 -4.47 21.15
N ILE A 478 -9.48 -3.69 20.19
CA ILE A 478 -8.89 -4.17 18.92
C ILE A 478 -7.55 -4.87 19.17
N LEU A 479 -6.64 -4.25 19.92
CA LEU A 479 -5.31 -4.79 20.21
C LEU A 479 -5.41 -6.11 21.02
N VAL A 480 -4.68 -7.14 20.59
CA VAL A 480 -4.59 -8.42 21.30
C VAL A 480 -3.58 -8.29 22.45
N ARG A 481 -4.04 -8.53 23.68
CA ARG A 481 -3.29 -8.30 24.93
C ARG A 481 -3.61 -9.36 25.96
#